data_AF-A0A0F0KFP3-F1
#
_entry.id   AF-A0A0F0KFP3-F1
#
_cell.length_a   1.000
_cell.length_b   1.000
_cell.length_c   1.000
_cell.angle_alpha   90.00
_cell.angle_beta   90.00
_cell.angle_gamma   90.00
#
_symmetry.space_group_name_H-M   'P 1'
#
loop_
_entity.id
_entity.type
_entity.pdbx_description
1 polymer ?
#
loop_
_entity_poly.entity_id
_entity_poly.type
_entity_poly.pdbx_seq_one_letter_code
_entity_poly.pdbx_strand_id
1 'polypeptide(L)'
;MTDPSRRDGRLGVGIIGAGRVGPVIGAALAGAGHAITGITSGSDDDRASAVLPDVPILDPLEVVRRSELVVIAVPHDQLPDLIAGIAEVGGWQLGQLVLHTDPAYGVGVLRPAAQSGAIPLAVHPAITFTGSTIDLRQLQASYAAVTAPAGVLPIAQALAVEMGCEPIVIDEADRPAYADVIQTVTEFSRSIIAQATGSLGEIGVENPGGYLSALVQSTVERALRDASSPEPLL
;
A
#
# COMPACT_ATOMS: atom_id res chain seq x y z
N MET A 1 4.38 7.22 39.35
CA MET A 1 4.69 8.25 38.33
C MET A 1 4.63 7.52 37.00
N THR A 2 3.45 7.54 36.37
CA THR A 2 3.17 6.88 35.10
C THR A 2 3.96 7.57 33.99
N ASP A 3 4.72 6.80 33.22
CA ASP A 3 5.49 7.28 32.09
C ASP A 3 4.53 7.84 31.01
N PRO A 4 4.64 9.13 30.63
CA PRO A 4 3.80 9.75 29.59
C PRO A 4 4.06 9.23 28.17
N SER A 5 4.90 8.20 27.98
CA SER A 5 5.26 7.64 26.67
C SER A 5 4.35 6.50 26.15
N ARG A 6 3.48 5.90 26.97
CA ARG A 6 2.37 5.07 26.45
C ARG A 6 1.28 5.99 25.91
N ARG A 7 1.46 6.52 24.71
CA ARG A 7 0.35 7.06 23.93
C ARG A 7 -0.60 5.90 23.64
N ASP A 8 -1.71 5.84 24.36
CA ASP A 8 -2.78 4.86 24.13
C ASP A 8 -3.11 4.82 22.63
N GLY A 9 -2.95 3.65 22.01
CA GLY A 9 -3.30 3.39 20.61
C GLY A 9 -2.17 3.31 19.59
N ARG A 10 -0.89 3.52 19.95
CA ARG A 10 0.24 3.33 19.00
C ARG A 10 0.75 1.90 18.97
N LEU A 11 1.05 1.43 17.77
CA LEU A 11 1.41 0.04 17.47
C LEU A 11 2.90 -0.11 17.17
N GLY A 12 3.47 -1.25 17.53
CA GLY A 12 4.68 -1.78 16.93
C GLY A 12 4.39 -2.35 15.54
N VAL A 13 4.99 -1.79 14.49
CA VAL A 13 4.72 -2.12 13.08
C VAL A 13 5.93 -2.80 12.46
N GLY A 14 5.71 -4.03 12.00
CA GLY A 14 6.69 -4.80 11.22
C GLY A 14 6.33 -4.79 9.76
N ILE A 15 7.32 -4.73 8.87
CA ILE A 15 7.11 -4.65 7.43
C ILE A 15 7.77 -5.84 6.74
N ILE A 16 6.98 -6.63 6.00
CA ILE A 16 7.49 -7.67 5.11
C ILE A 16 7.39 -7.17 3.67
N GLY A 17 8.56 -6.91 3.08
CA GLY A 17 8.73 -6.41 1.71
C GLY A 17 9.34 -5.00 1.66
N ALA A 18 10.66 -4.90 1.45
CA ALA A 18 11.38 -3.63 1.20
C ALA A 18 11.35 -3.18 -0.28
N GLY A 19 10.27 -3.48 -0.99
CA GLY A 19 10.02 -3.02 -2.35
C GLY A 19 9.71 -1.51 -2.43
N ARG A 20 8.91 -1.10 -3.41
CA ARG A 20 8.47 0.31 -3.55
C ARG A 20 7.37 0.69 -2.56
N VAL A 21 6.61 -0.28 -2.06
CA VAL A 21 5.43 -0.04 -1.22
C VAL A 21 5.80 -0.03 0.26
N GLY A 22 6.41 -1.11 0.76
CA GLY A 22 6.65 -1.31 2.20
C GLY A 22 7.35 -0.15 2.91
N PRO A 23 8.50 0.38 2.42
CA PRO A 23 9.18 1.51 3.05
C PRO A 23 8.32 2.77 3.11
N VAL A 24 7.50 3.05 2.08
CA VAL A 24 6.61 4.22 2.04
C VAL A 24 5.48 4.06 3.06
N ILE A 25 4.84 2.88 3.11
CA ILE A 25 3.79 2.58 4.09
C ILE A 25 4.35 2.65 5.52
N GLY A 26 5.54 2.09 5.74
CA GLY A 26 6.26 2.18 6.99
C GLY A 26 6.53 3.62 7.41
N ALA A 27 7.04 4.44 6.50
CA ALA A 27 7.29 5.85 6.77
C ALA A 27 6.00 6.64 7.05
N ALA A 28 4.90 6.34 6.37
CA ALA A 28 3.60 6.95 6.64
C ALA A 28 3.10 6.62 8.05
N LEU A 29 3.12 5.33 8.44
CA LEU A 29 2.73 4.89 9.78
C LEU A 29 3.67 5.42 10.87
N ALA A 30 4.97 5.48 10.60
CA ALA A 30 5.93 6.13 11.50
C ALA A 30 5.61 7.62 11.69
N GLY A 31 5.24 8.32 10.61
CA GLY A 31 4.77 9.70 10.64
C GLY A 31 3.49 9.91 11.46
N ALA A 32 2.60 8.92 11.49
CA ALA A 32 1.43 8.89 12.37
C ALA A 32 1.78 8.54 13.84
N GLY A 33 3.03 8.20 14.14
CA GLY A 33 3.56 7.96 15.47
C GLY A 33 3.64 6.49 15.89
N HIS A 34 3.45 5.55 14.95
CA HIS A 34 3.68 4.12 15.20
C HIS A 34 5.18 3.82 15.26
N ALA A 35 5.56 2.80 16.02
CA ALA A 35 6.96 2.40 16.15
C ALA A 35 7.28 1.33 15.11
N ILE A 36 8.19 1.60 14.17
CA ILE A 36 8.61 0.58 13.20
C ILE A 36 9.62 -0.37 13.87
N THR A 37 9.24 -1.63 14.02
CA THR A 37 9.98 -2.65 14.79
C THR A 37 10.99 -3.40 13.94
N GLY A 38 10.80 -3.40 12.62
CA GLY A 38 11.73 -3.97 11.65
C GLY A 38 11.12 -4.10 10.25
N ILE A 39 12.01 -4.30 9.27
CA ILE A 39 11.66 -4.52 7.88
C ILE A 39 12.44 -5.71 7.32
N THR A 40 11.88 -6.51 6.42
CA THR A 40 12.66 -7.53 5.70
C THR A 40 13.53 -6.90 4.63
N SER A 41 14.63 -7.54 4.25
CA SER A 41 15.43 -7.08 3.10
C SER A 41 14.63 -7.15 1.79
N GLY A 42 15.08 -6.39 0.80
CA GLY A 42 14.51 -6.33 -0.54
C GLY A 42 15.59 -6.32 -1.62
N SER A 43 15.21 -5.95 -2.84
CA SER A 43 16.13 -5.86 -3.97
C SER A 43 17.02 -4.60 -3.95
N ASP A 44 16.68 -3.63 -3.10
CA ASP A 44 17.27 -2.29 -3.07
C ASP A 44 17.07 -1.69 -1.67
N ASP A 45 17.90 -2.17 -0.73
CA ASP A 45 17.84 -1.77 0.68
C ASP A 45 18.30 -0.32 0.89
N ASP A 46 19.16 0.20 0.02
CA ASP A 46 19.60 1.60 0.07
C ASP A 46 18.42 2.56 -0.20
N ARG A 47 17.59 2.26 -1.21
CA ARG A 47 16.36 3.02 -1.47
C ARG A 47 15.37 2.87 -0.31
N ALA A 48 15.23 1.67 0.25
CA ALA A 48 14.35 1.46 1.40
C ALA A 48 14.79 2.31 2.60
N SER A 49 16.10 2.31 2.92
CA SER A 49 16.71 3.10 3.99
C SER A 49 16.61 4.62 3.74
N ALA A 50 16.68 5.05 2.48
CA ALA A 50 16.48 6.45 2.13
C ALA A 50 15.05 6.97 2.40
N VAL A 51 14.05 6.10 2.37
CA VAL A 51 12.65 6.43 2.70
C VAL A 51 12.36 6.21 4.18
N LEU A 52 12.88 5.13 4.74
CA LEU A 52 12.61 4.66 6.09
C LEU A 52 13.92 4.36 6.82
N PRO A 53 14.63 5.41 7.29
CA PRO A 53 15.94 5.26 7.91
C PRO A 53 15.84 4.62 9.30
N ASP A 54 16.97 4.08 9.77
CA ASP A 54 17.18 3.58 11.13
C ASP A 54 16.25 2.41 11.56
N VAL A 55 15.60 1.74 10.61
CA VAL A 55 14.79 0.54 10.88
C VAL A 55 15.66 -0.71 10.72
N PRO A 56 15.66 -1.64 11.70
CA PRO A 56 16.46 -2.85 11.61
C PRO A 56 15.93 -3.77 10.51
N ILE A 57 16.86 -4.30 9.70
CA ILE A 57 16.56 -5.37 8.75
C ILE A 57 16.51 -6.69 9.49
N LEU A 58 15.40 -7.42 9.39
CA LEU A 58 15.13 -8.66 10.11
C LEU A 58 14.56 -9.74 9.18
N ASP A 59 14.71 -11.01 9.56
CA ASP A 59 14.02 -12.11 8.87
C ASP A 59 12.49 -12.02 9.07
N PRO A 60 11.67 -12.52 8.12
CA PRO A 60 10.21 -12.39 8.17
C PRO A 60 9.58 -12.86 9.48
N LEU A 61 10.01 -14.00 10.04
CA LEU A 61 9.47 -14.52 11.30
C LEU A 61 9.81 -13.63 12.49
N GLU A 62 10.96 -12.96 12.46
CA GLU A 62 11.36 -12.05 13.52
C GLU A 62 10.59 -10.72 13.43
N VAL A 63 10.29 -10.25 12.21
CA VAL A 63 9.36 -9.14 11.98
C VAL A 63 7.99 -9.47 12.55
N VAL A 64 7.42 -10.63 12.23
CA VAL A 64 6.12 -11.08 12.77
C VAL A 64 6.17 -11.14 14.30
N ARG A 65 7.21 -11.75 14.87
CA ARG A 65 7.29 -11.97 16.32
C ARG A 65 7.31 -10.68 17.15
N ARG A 66 7.89 -9.61 16.61
CA ARG A 66 8.12 -8.33 17.31
C ARG A 66 6.99 -7.30 17.16
N SER A 67 5.97 -7.59 16.36
CA SER A 67 5.05 -6.56 15.86
C SER A 67 3.62 -6.80 16.30
N GLU A 68 2.90 -5.73 16.63
CA GLU A 68 1.46 -5.76 16.88
C GLU A 68 0.67 -5.64 15.57
N LEU A 69 1.23 -4.92 14.59
CA LEU A 69 0.77 -4.85 13.20
C LEU A 69 1.87 -5.33 12.26
N VAL A 70 1.55 -6.30 11.40
CA VAL A 70 2.43 -6.76 10.31
C VAL A 70 1.86 -6.24 8.99
N VAL A 71 2.61 -5.38 8.31
CA VAL A 71 2.32 -4.91 6.95
C VAL A 71 3.04 -5.79 5.95
N ILE A 72 2.29 -6.32 4.99
CA ILE A 72 2.79 -7.24 3.96
C ILE A 72 2.66 -6.55 2.60
N ALA A 73 3.81 -6.21 2.03
CA ALA A 73 3.96 -5.43 0.81
C ALA A 73 4.86 -6.18 -0.18
N VAL A 74 4.52 -7.45 -0.41
CA VAL A 74 5.19 -8.36 -1.35
C VAL A 74 4.43 -8.43 -2.68
N PRO A 75 5.06 -8.95 -3.76
CA PRO A 75 4.37 -9.20 -5.02
C PRO A 75 3.11 -10.06 -4.85
N HIS A 76 2.11 -9.79 -5.70
CA HIS A 76 0.79 -10.44 -5.70
C HIS A 76 0.88 -11.97 -5.61
N ASP A 77 1.70 -12.56 -6.47
CA ASP A 77 1.89 -14.02 -6.58
C ASP A 77 2.59 -14.65 -5.38
N GLN A 78 3.31 -13.85 -4.58
CA GLN A 78 4.03 -14.34 -3.40
C GLN A 78 3.21 -14.26 -2.11
N LEU A 79 2.16 -13.42 -2.09
CA LEU A 79 1.37 -13.18 -0.89
C LEU A 79 0.74 -14.46 -0.30
N PRO A 80 0.05 -15.32 -1.06
CA PRO A 80 -0.59 -16.52 -0.49
C PRO A 80 0.42 -17.47 0.17
N ASP A 81 1.52 -17.77 -0.51
CA ASP A 81 2.53 -18.73 -0.05
C ASP A 81 3.29 -18.19 1.17
N LEU A 82 3.58 -16.89 1.21
CA LEU A 82 4.19 -16.26 2.38
C LEU A 82 3.30 -16.39 3.62
N ILE A 83 2.01 -16.09 3.48
CA ILE A 83 1.04 -16.18 4.59
C ILE A 83 0.92 -17.62 5.10
N ALA A 84 0.80 -18.58 4.17
CA ALA A 84 0.70 -19.99 4.48
C ALA A 84 1.98 -20.49 5.18
N GLY A 85 3.16 -20.17 4.64
CA GLY A 85 4.43 -20.61 5.21
C GLY A 85 4.67 -20.08 6.63
N ILE A 86 4.31 -18.83 6.93
CA ILE A 86 4.38 -18.29 8.30
C ILE A 86 3.39 -19.01 9.23
N ALA A 87 2.21 -19.37 8.73
CA ALA A 87 1.22 -20.11 9.51
C ALA A 87 1.66 -21.55 9.81
N GLU A 88 2.27 -22.24 8.84
CA GLU A 88 2.75 -23.62 8.97
C GLU A 88 3.81 -23.77 10.08
N VAL A 89 4.66 -22.74 10.25
CA VAL A 89 5.66 -22.71 11.33
C VAL A 89 5.13 -22.12 12.64
N GLY A 90 3.84 -21.77 12.71
CA GLY A 90 3.20 -21.19 13.89
C GLY A 90 3.68 -19.78 14.23
N GLY A 91 4.09 -18.99 13.24
CA GLY A 91 4.66 -17.65 13.44
C GLY A 91 3.63 -16.58 13.86
N TRP A 92 2.36 -16.76 13.51
CA TRP A 92 1.30 -15.78 13.81
C TRP A 92 0.89 -15.77 15.28
N GLN A 93 0.59 -14.58 15.80
CA GLN A 93 0.21 -14.37 17.19
C GLN A 93 -1.28 -14.02 17.34
N LEU A 94 -1.88 -14.45 18.44
CA LEU A 94 -3.28 -14.13 18.76
C LEU A 94 -3.46 -12.62 18.93
N GLY A 95 -4.45 -12.05 18.23
CA GLY A 95 -4.78 -10.63 18.28
C GLY A 95 -3.87 -9.71 17.46
N GLN A 96 -2.87 -10.27 16.77
CA GLN A 96 -1.97 -9.52 15.90
C GLN A 96 -2.71 -9.02 14.66
N LEU A 97 -2.55 -7.76 14.30
CA LEU A 97 -3.10 -7.20 13.06
C LEU A 97 -2.21 -7.61 11.88
N VAL A 98 -2.81 -8.08 10.79
CA VAL A 98 -2.10 -8.44 9.57
C VAL A 98 -2.73 -7.70 8.41
N LEU A 99 -1.98 -6.77 7.82
CA LEU A 99 -2.41 -5.91 6.73
C LEU A 99 -1.63 -6.24 5.48
N HIS A 100 -2.30 -6.56 4.37
CA HIS A 100 -1.64 -6.58 3.06
C HIS A 100 -2.04 -5.40 2.19
N THR A 101 -1.20 -5.10 1.20
CA THR A 101 -1.39 -3.97 0.27
C THR A 101 -1.76 -4.39 -1.15
N ASP A 102 -1.86 -5.68 -1.43
CA ASP A 102 -2.30 -6.17 -2.74
C ASP A 102 -3.69 -5.62 -3.13
N PRO A 103 -3.95 -5.18 -4.39
CA PRO A 103 -5.27 -4.68 -4.80
C PRO A 103 -6.31 -5.78 -5.10
N ALA A 104 -5.89 -6.98 -5.49
CA ALA A 104 -6.78 -8.03 -6.02
C ALA A 104 -7.27 -9.00 -4.94
N TYR A 105 -6.45 -9.28 -3.94
CA TYR A 105 -6.88 -10.09 -2.80
C TYR A 105 -7.72 -9.25 -1.84
N GLY A 106 -8.79 -9.83 -1.30
CA GLY A 106 -9.39 -9.38 -0.05
C GLY A 106 -8.77 -10.09 1.15
N VAL A 107 -9.43 -10.08 2.30
CA VAL A 107 -8.92 -10.70 3.53
C VAL A 107 -8.90 -12.23 3.48
N GLY A 108 -9.56 -12.87 2.51
CA GLY A 108 -9.58 -14.31 2.34
C GLY A 108 -8.19 -14.94 2.17
N VAL A 109 -7.24 -14.22 1.56
CA VAL A 109 -5.84 -14.67 1.43
C VAL A 109 -5.14 -14.80 2.79
N LEU A 110 -5.60 -14.02 3.78
CA LEU A 110 -5.06 -14.01 5.14
C LEU A 110 -5.67 -15.09 6.05
N ARG A 111 -6.54 -15.96 5.51
CA ARG A 111 -7.18 -17.03 6.30
C ARG A 111 -6.20 -17.92 7.09
N PRO A 112 -5.03 -18.33 6.56
CA PRO A 112 -4.08 -19.11 7.36
C PRO A 112 -3.60 -18.37 8.62
N ALA A 113 -3.39 -17.05 8.54
CA ALA A 113 -3.06 -16.22 9.70
C ALA A 113 -4.26 -16.09 10.66
N ALA A 114 -5.45 -15.86 10.10
CA ALA A 114 -6.68 -15.71 10.90
C ALA A 114 -7.02 -16.97 11.71
N GLN A 115 -6.69 -18.16 11.20
CA GLN A 115 -6.85 -19.43 11.93
C GLN A 115 -5.96 -19.53 13.18
N SER A 116 -4.85 -18.79 13.22
CA SER A 116 -4.00 -18.63 14.40
C SER A 116 -4.47 -17.50 15.33
N GLY A 117 -5.60 -16.85 15.01
CA GLY A 117 -6.16 -15.75 15.79
C GLY A 117 -5.64 -14.37 15.42
N ALA A 118 -4.93 -14.23 14.30
CA ALA A 118 -4.60 -12.92 13.74
C ALA A 118 -5.85 -12.22 13.17
N ILE A 119 -5.80 -10.89 13.10
CA ILE A 119 -6.89 -10.04 12.63
C ILE A 119 -6.55 -9.56 11.22
N PRO A 120 -7.27 -10.03 10.18
CA PRO A 120 -6.89 -9.78 8.80
C PRO A 120 -7.46 -8.44 8.29
N LEU A 121 -6.64 -7.69 7.57
CA LEU A 121 -6.96 -6.41 6.95
C LEU A 121 -6.39 -6.36 5.53
N ALA A 122 -7.16 -5.86 4.57
CA ALA A 122 -6.67 -5.52 3.24
C ALA A 122 -6.79 -3.99 3.06
N VAL A 123 -5.67 -3.31 2.84
CA VAL A 123 -5.66 -1.85 2.63
C VAL A 123 -4.71 -1.53 1.49
N HIS A 124 -5.26 -1.10 0.36
CA HIS A 124 -4.49 -0.72 -0.83
C HIS A 124 -4.65 0.77 -1.14
N PRO A 125 -3.64 1.60 -0.85
CA PRO A 125 -3.59 2.98 -1.33
C PRO A 125 -3.52 3.04 -2.86
N ALA A 126 -4.43 3.77 -3.47
CA ALA A 126 -4.60 3.83 -4.92
C ALA A 126 -3.62 4.83 -5.57
N ILE A 127 -2.32 4.59 -5.39
CA ILE A 127 -1.25 5.35 -6.04
C ILE A 127 -0.26 4.42 -6.76
N THR A 128 0.44 4.95 -7.76
CA THR A 128 1.59 4.25 -8.34
C THR A 128 2.84 4.59 -7.53
N PHE A 129 3.28 3.67 -6.68
CA PHE A 129 4.48 3.86 -5.85
C PHE A 129 5.76 3.96 -6.69
N THR A 130 6.52 5.03 -6.48
CA THR A 130 7.88 5.19 -6.99
C THR A 130 8.90 4.53 -6.07
N GLY A 131 8.56 4.37 -4.79
CA GLY A 131 9.45 3.90 -3.73
C GLY A 131 10.35 5.00 -3.17
N SER A 132 9.91 6.25 -3.24
CA SER A 132 10.62 7.43 -2.73
C SER A 132 9.72 8.28 -1.84
N THR A 133 10.31 9.25 -1.13
CA THR A 133 9.56 10.13 -0.20
C THR A 133 8.51 11.01 -0.88
N ILE A 134 8.51 11.13 -2.22
CA ILE A 134 7.44 11.82 -2.94
C ILE A 134 6.09 11.12 -2.79
N ASP A 135 6.09 9.80 -2.61
CA ASP A 135 4.88 9.00 -2.51
C ASP A 135 4.11 9.34 -1.23
N LEU A 136 4.79 9.75 -0.15
CA LEU A 136 4.15 10.19 1.10
C LEU A 136 3.21 11.38 0.89
N ARG A 137 3.56 12.30 -0.02
CA ARG A 137 2.69 13.42 -0.38
C ARG A 137 1.50 12.97 -1.23
N GLN A 138 1.69 11.97 -2.08
CA GLN A 138 0.61 11.42 -2.89
C GLN A 138 -0.41 10.67 -2.02
N LEU A 139 0.05 9.93 -1.01
CA LEU A 139 -0.83 9.22 -0.07
C LEU A 139 -1.85 10.16 0.58
N GLN A 140 -1.39 11.34 1.03
CA GLN A 140 -2.22 12.38 1.68
C GLN A 140 -3.39 12.90 0.83
N ALA A 141 -3.33 12.72 -0.48
CA ALA A 141 -4.35 13.17 -1.43
C ALA A 141 -5.02 12.01 -2.16
N SER A 142 -4.86 10.78 -1.66
CA SER A 142 -5.32 9.56 -2.33
C SER A 142 -6.40 8.83 -1.54
N TYR A 143 -7.09 7.95 -2.25
CA TYR A 143 -8.00 6.98 -1.63
C TYR A 143 -7.26 5.68 -1.31
N ALA A 144 -7.72 4.96 -0.30
CA ALA A 144 -7.32 3.58 -0.06
C ALA A 144 -8.55 2.67 -0.09
N ALA A 145 -8.49 1.61 -0.90
CA ALA A 145 -9.48 0.55 -0.83
C ALA A 145 -9.26 -0.29 0.43
N VAL A 146 -10.33 -0.49 1.20
CA VAL A 146 -10.32 -1.17 2.49
C VAL A 146 -11.29 -2.34 2.47
N THR A 147 -10.80 -3.52 2.85
CA THR A 147 -11.63 -4.71 3.07
C THR A 147 -11.22 -5.35 4.40
N ALA A 148 -12.20 -5.63 5.25
CA ALA A 148 -11.99 -6.27 6.54
C ALA A 148 -13.30 -6.86 7.09
N PRO A 149 -13.25 -7.85 8.00
CA PRO A 149 -14.45 -8.31 8.70
C PRO A 149 -15.13 -7.16 9.45
N ALA A 150 -16.47 -7.16 9.50
CA ALA A 150 -17.26 -6.03 10.01
C ALA A 150 -16.85 -5.55 11.42
N GLY A 151 -16.49 -6.46 12.33
CA GLY A 151 -16.08 -6.13 13.69
C GLY A 151 -14.74 -5.39 13.80
N VAL A 152 -13.91 -5.44 12.76
CA VAL A 152 -12.57 -4.83 12.73
C VAL A 152 -12.38 -3.86 11.55
N LEU A 153 -13.41 -3.67 10.72
CA LEU A 153 -13.40 -2.69 9.62
C LEU A 153 -12.99 -1.27 10.06
N PRO A 154 -13.46 -0.73 11.20
CA PRO A 154 -13.02 0.57 11.67
C PRO A 154 -11.50 0.66 11.91
N ILE A 155 -10.84 -0.46 12.24
CA ILE A 155 -9.38 -0.50 12.43
C ILE A 155 -8.67 -0.33 11.07
N ALA A 156 -9.12 -1.04 10.04
CA ALA A 156 -8.54 -0.93 8.71
C ALA A 156 -8.74 0.48 8.11
N GLN A 157 -9.92 1.07 8.33
CA GLN A 157 -10.21 2.45 7.91
C GLN A 157 -9.35 3.46 8.68
N ALA A 158 -9.15 3.28 9.98
CA ALA A 158 -8.29 4.14 10.78
C ALA A 158 -6.83 4.09 10.29
N LEU A 159 -6.29 2.89 10.00
CA LEU A 159 -4.94 2.74 9.45
C LEU A 159 -4.80 3.43 8.08
N ALA A 160 -5.82 3.36 7.22
CA ALA A 160 -5.83 4.09 5.96
C ALA A 160 -5.75 5.63 6.19
N VAL A 161 -6.54 6.15 7.12
CA VAL A 161 -6.53 7.58 7.50
C VAL A 161 -5.19 7.98 8.10
N GLU A 162 -4.60 7.15 8.96
CA GLU A 162 -3.29 7.38 9.56
C GLU A 162 -2.16 7.41 8.52
N MET A 163 -2.29 6.63 7.44
CA MET A 163 -1.42 6.73 6.26
C MET A 163 -1.70 7.96 5.38
N GLY A 164 -2.72 8.75 5.71
CA GLY A 164 -3.13 9.96 5.01
C GLY A 164 -4.17 9.74 3.91
N CYS A 165 -4.67 8.52 3.74
CA CYS A 165 -5.60 8.18 2.65
C CYS A 165 -7.06 8.34 3.10
N GLU A 166 -7.96 8.66 2.16
CA GLU A 166 -9.40 8.56 2.37
C GLU A 166 -9.86 7.10 2.17
N PRO A 167 -10.43 6.43 3.18
CA PRO A 167 -10.81 5.03 3.07
C PRO A 167 -12.11 4.85 2.29
N ILE A 168 -12.11 3.95 1.30
CA ILE A 168 -13.30 3.46 0.62
C ILE A 168 -13.42 1.96 0.87
N VAL A 169 -14.59 1.54 1.35
CA VAL A 169 -14.85 0.12 1.59
C VAL A 169 -15.12 -0.57 0.25
N ILE A 170 -14.38 -1.64 -0.01
CA ILE A 170 -14.60 -2.53 -1.15
C ILE A 170 -14.92 -3.92 -0.58
N ASP A 171 -16.03 -4.50 -0.99
CA ASP A 171 -16.41 -5.84 -0.53
C ASP A 171 -15.44 -6.89 -1.07
N GLU A 172 -15.25 -7.96 -0.29
CA GLU A 172 -14.35 -9.08 -0.64
C GLU A 172 -14.56 -9.59 -2.07
N ALA A 173 -15.83 -9.73 -2.47
CA ALA A 173 -16.22 -10.23 -3.79
C ALA A 173 -15.91 -9.25 -4.93
N ASP A 174 -15.78 -7.96 -4.64
CA ASP A 174 -15.53 -6.91 -5.64
C ASP A 174 -14.03 -6.62 -5.82
N ARG A 175 -13.15 -7.24 -5.01
CA ARG A 175 -11.70 -7.04 -5.09
C ARG A 175 -11.09 -7.38 -6.44
N PRO A 176 -11.48 -8.47 -7.14
CA PRO A 176 -11.04 -8.71 -8.50
C PRO A 176 -11.42 -7.58 -9.46
N ALA A 177 -12.68 -7.13 -9.43
CA ALA A 177 -13.15 -6.05 -10.30
C ALA A 177 -12.45 -4.72 -9.98
N TYR A 178 -12.21 -4.42 -8.70
CA TYR A 178 -11.43 -3.27 -8.27
C TYR A 178 -9.99 -3.34 -8.83
N ALA A 179 -9.32 -4.49 -8.71
CA ALA A 179 -7.97 -4.66 -9.22
C ALA A 179 -7.91 -4.53 -10.75
N ASP A 180 -8.89 -5.06 -11.48
CA ASP A 180 -8.98 -4.90 -12.93
C ASP A 180 -9.02 -3.41 -13.32
N VAL A 181 -9.75 -2.57 -12.58
CA VAL A 181 -9.77 -1.12 -12.80
C VAL A 181 -8.41 -0.48 -12.56
N ILE A 182 -7.75 -0.80 -11.42
CA ILE A 182 -6.42 -0.28 -11.07
C ILE A 182 -5.36 -0.70 -12.10
N GLN A 183 -5.39 -1.96 -12.52
CA GLN A 183 -4.47 -2.49 -13.52
C GLN A 183 -4.72 -1.81 -14.88
N THR A 184 -5.98 -1.73 -15.31
CA THR A 184 -6.38 -1.09 -16.57
C THR A 184 -5.85 0.34 -16.64
N VAL A 185 -6.17 1.19 -15.65
CA VAL A 185 -5.73 2.59 -15.70
C VAL A 185 -4.20 2.72 -15.73
N THR A 186 -3.49 1.85 -15.00
CA THR A 186 -2.03 1.90 -14.90
C THR A 186 -1.35 1.42 -16.18
N GLU A 187 -1.79 0.29 -16.73
CA GLU A 187 -1.18 -0.34 -17.92
C GLU A 187 -1.47 0.44 -19.20
N PHE A 188 -2.73 0.83 -19.42
CA PHE A 188 -3.10 1.58 -20.62
C PHE A 188 -2.46 2.98 -20.62
N SER A 189 -2.37 3.65 -19.48
CA SER A 189 -1.68 4.95 -19.39
C SER A 189 -0.21 4.82 -19.81
N ARG A 190 0.49 3.80 -19.32
CA ARG A 190 1.90 3.55 -19.71
C ARG A 190 2.03 3.21 -21.19
N SER A 191 1.16 2.34 -21.71
CA SER A 191 1.16 1.93 -23.11
C SER A 191 0.95 3.10 -24.07
N ILE A 192 -0.03 3.96 -23.79
CA ILE A 192 -0.33 5.15 -24.60
C ILE A 192 0.87 6.12 -24.58
N ILE A 193 1.45 6.38 -23.42
CA ILE A 193 2.62 7.27 -23.29
C ILE A 193 3.84 6.69 -24.03
N ALA A 194 4.07 5.38 -23.93
CA ALA A 194 5.19 4.72 -24.61
C ALA A 194 5.03 4.80 -26.14
N GLN A 195 3.82 4.54 -26.65
CA GLN A 195 3.53 4.66 -28.09
C GLN A 195 3.71 6.10 -28.58
N ALA A 196 3.15 7.07 -27.86
CA ALA A 196 3.22 8.48 -28.26
C ALA A 196 4.65 9.03 -28.22
N THR A 197 5.44 8.66 -27.20
CA THR A 197 6.85 9.06 -27.13
C THR A 197 7.69 8.40 -28.24
N GLY A 198 7.40 7.15 -28.58
CA GLY A 198 8.01 6.45 -29.73
C GLY A 198 7.77 7.17 -31.05
N SER A 199 6.51 7.50 -31.36
CA SER A 199 6.15 8.20 -32.61
C SER A 199 6.76 9.60 -32.73
N LEU A 200 6.87 10.34 -31.62
CA LEU A 200 7.58 11.62 -31.61
C LEU A 200 9.09 11.45 -31.84
N GLY A 201 9.68 10.38 -31.30
CA GLY A 201 11.07 10.02 -31.55
C GLY A 201 11.35 9.73 -33.02
N GLU A 202 10.45 9.01 -33.70
CA GLU A 202 10.57 8.68 -35.14
C GLU A 202 10.62 9.91 -36.05
N ILE A 203 9.98 11.01 -35.66
CA ILE A 203 10.00 12.29 -36.41
C ILE A 203 11.08 13.26 -35.92
N GLY A 204 11.99 12.82 -35.04
CA GLY A 204 13.18 13.57 -34.63
C GLY A 204 13.01 14.48 -33.41
N VAL A 205 11.98 14.29 -32.58
CA VAL A 205 11.86 15.03 -31.30
C VAL A 205 12.84 14.45 -30.27
N GLU A 206 13.80 15.26 -29.81
CA GLU A 206 14.85 14.82 -28.88
C GLU A 206 14.35 14.49 -27.48
N ASN A 207 13.34 15.22 -26.98
CA ASN A 207 12.73 14.99 -25.66
C ASN A 207 11.20 14.76 -25.77
N PRO A 208 10.75 13.60 -26.28
CA PRO A 208 9.33 13.29 -26.42
C PRO A 208 8.57 13.32 -25.08
N GLY A 209 9.19 12.82 -24.01
CA GLY A 209 8.58 12.79 -22.68
C GLY A 209 8.33 14.20 -22.13
N GLY A 210 9.34 15.07 -22.23
CA GLY A 210 9.20 16.48 -21.86
C GLY A 210 8.16 17.21 -22.72
N TYR A 211 8.14 16.93 -24.03
CA TYR A 211 7.14 17.49 -24.95
C TYR A 211 5.71 17.09 -24.55
N LEU A 212 5.49 15.81 -24.24
CA LEU A 212 4.16 15.29 -23.90
C LEU A 212 3.70 15.59 -22.47
N SER A 213 4.63 15.92 -21.55
CA SER A 213 4.33 16.03 -20.11
C SER A 213 3.13 16.95 -19.81
N ALA A 214 3.17 18.20 -20.28
CA ALA A 214 2.09 19.17 -20.03
C ALA A 214 0.77 18.79 -20.73
N LEU A 215 0.86 18.19 -21.92
CA LEU A 215 -0.30 17.74 -22.68
C LEU A 215 -1.00 16.57 -21.98
N VAL A 216 -0.24 15.55 -21.55
CA VAL A 216 -0.77 14.39 -20.83
C VAL A 216 -1.39 14.82 -19.51
N GLN A 217 -0.69 15.66 -18.73
CA GLN A 217 -1.19 16.13 -17.44
C GLN A 217 -2.53 16.87 -17.60
N SER A 218 -2.60 17.87 -18.48
CA SER A 218 -3.83 18.66 -18.68
C SER A 218 -4.98 17.83 -19.28
N THR A 219 -4.67 16.85 -20.15
CA THR A 219 -5.67 15.94 -20.74
C THR A 219 -6.28 15.02 -19.69
N VAL A 220 -5.44 14.37 -18.86
CA VAL A 220 -5.88 13.48 -17.79
C VAL A 220 -6.66 14.27 -16.74
N GLU A 221 -6.17 15.43 -16.32
CA GLU A 221 -6.83 16.28 -15.33
C GLU A 221 -8.22 16.72 -15.81
N ARG A 222 -8.37 17.04 -17.10
CA ARG A 222 -9.68 17.34 -17.70
C ARG A 222 -10.60 16.13 -17.71
N ALA A 223 -10.12 14.97 -18.16
CA ALA A 223 -10.93 13.75 -18.21
C ALA A 223 -11.41 13.33 -16.81
N LEU A 224 -10.55 13.47 -15.78
CA LEU A 224 -10.91 13.22 -14.39
C LEU A 224 -11.97 14.20 -13.89
N ARG A 225 -11.86 15.49 -14.20
CA ARG A 225 -12.89 16.49 -13.86
C ARG A 225 -14.23 16.18 -14.50
N ASP A 226 -14.25 15.80 -15.76
CA ASP A 226 -15.48 15.44 -16.48
C ASP A 226 -16.15 14.18 -15.89
N ALA A 227 -15.34 13.25 -15.36
CA ALA A 227 -15.82 12.05 -14.68
C ALA A 227 -16.23 12.28 -13.20
N SER A 228 -15.75 13.36 -12.58
CA SER A 228 -15.99 13.68 -11.16
C SER A 228 -17.21 14.60 -11.03
N SER A 229 -18.42 14.04 -10.87
CA SER A 229 -19.62 14.80 -10.48
C SER A 229 -19.83 14.73 -8.97
N PRO A 230 -20.44 15.79 -8.40
CA PRO A 230 -21.80 15.63 -7.89
C PRO A 230 -22.79 16.39 -8.80
N GLU A 231 -23.98 15.82 -9.03
CA GLU A 231 -25.11 16.65 -9.49
C GLU A 231 -25.24 17.85 -8.52
N PRO A 232 -25.45 19.08 -9.01
CA PRO A 232 -25.91 20.14 -8.15
C PRO A 232 -27.28 19.72 -7.61
N LEU A 233 -27.40 19.61 -6.29
CA LEU A 233 -28.71 19.65 -5.63
C LEU A 233 -29.37 20.99 -6.00
N LEU A 234 -30.33 20.94 -6.93
CA LEU A 234 -31.35 21.97 -7.10
C LEU A 234 -32.62 21.54 -6.37
#